data_AF-A0A3P6QNY5-F1
#
_entry.id   AF-A0A3P6QNY5-F1
#
_cell.length_a   1.000
_cell.length_b   1.000
_cell.length_c   1.000
_cell.angle_alpha   90.00
_cell.angle_beta   90.00
_cell.angle_gamma   90.00
#
_symmetry.space_group_name_H-M   'P 1'
#
loop_
_entity.id
_entity.type
_entity.pdbx_description
1 polymer ?
#
loop_
_entity_poly.entity_id
_entity_poly.type
_entity_poly.pdbx_seq_one_letter_code
_entity_poly.pdbx_strand_id
1 'polypeptide(L)'
;MKEEEDAEFNRLIAENDRINKEKVRAAIARSRDFVDKTNLEAKIIEALENPKVYDFAIDRQGNKYYDPKPVKYQEGVPTRQKGRLFDKTLGIPQNAGEAEQKQGTKAAGV
;
A
#
# COMPACT_ATOMS: atom_id res chain seq x y z
N MET A 1 23.63 23.35 -47.04
CA MET A 1 23.87 23.93 -45.69
C MET A 1 22.70 24.78 -45.23
N LYS A 2 22.51 26.05 -45.61
CA LYS A 2 21.40 26.88 -45.05
C LYS A 2 20.00 26.33 -45.29
N GLU A 3 19.68 25.89 -46.52
CA GLU A 3 18.35 25.35 -46.83
C GLU A 3 18.05 24.03 -46.10
N GLU A 4 19.07 23.23 -45.81
CA GLU A 4 18.93 21.97 -45.06
C GLU A 4 18.74 22.25 -43.57
N GLU A 5 19.47 23.24 -43.02
CA GLU A 5 19.31 23.72 -41.65
C GLU A 5 17.91 24.32 -41.42
N ASP A 6 17.42 25.11 -42.37
CA ASP A 6 16.07 25.70 -42.33
C ASP A 6 14.98 24.61 -42.41
N ALA A 7 15.19 23.56 -43.21
CA ALA A 7 14.27 22.43 -43.31
C ALA A 7 14.23 21.60 -42.02
N GLU A 8 15.38 21.33 -41.41
CA GLU A 8 15.49 20.65 -40.11
C GLU A 8 14.83 21.47 -38.99
N PHE A 9 15.06 22.79 -38.96
CA PHE A 9 14.43 23.67 -37.99
C PHE A 9 12.90 23.68 -38.10
N ASN A 10 12.37 23.76 -39.32
CA ASN A 10 10.92 23.70 -39.55
C ASN A 10 10.32 22.35 -39.15
N ARG A 11 11.03 21.23 -39.37
CA ARG A 11 10.61 19.90 -38.87
C ARG A 11 10.54 19.87 -37.35
N LEU A 12 11.55 20.41 -36.68
CA LEU A 12 11.60 20.46 -35.21
C LEU A 12 10.46 21.29 -34.63
N ILE A 13 10.11 22.43 -35.24
CA ILE A 13 8.94 23.23 -34.85
C ILE A 13 7.66 22.42 -34.99
N ALA A 14 7.45 21.79 -36.15
CA ALA A 14 6.25 21.01 -36.42
C ALA A 14 6.10 19.83 -35.45
N GLU A 15 7.21 19.18 -35.10
CA GLU A 15 7.20 18.07 -34.14
C GLU A 15 6.93 18.55 -32.71
N ASN A 16 7.56 19.65 -32.27
CA ASN A 16 7.25 20.26 -30.98
C ASN A 16 5.78 20.67 -30.89
N ASP A 17 5.21 21.24 -31.95
CA ASP A 17 3.79 21.60 -32.00
C ASP A 17 2.87 20.39 -31.87
N ARG A 18 3.23 19.25 -32.48
CA ARG A 18 2.51 17.99 -32.32
C ARG A 18 2.56 17.50 -30.88
N ILE A 19 3.76 17.41 -30.31
CA ILE A 19 3.97 16.99 -28.92
C ILE A 19 3.19 17.90 -27.95
N ASN A 20 3.21 19.21 -28.18
CA ASN A 20 2.50 20.16 -27.33
C ASN A 20 0.98 19.99 -27.45
N LYS A 21 0.45 19.79 -28.65
CA LYS A 21 -0.98 19.50 -28.85
C LYS A 21 -1.41 18.21 -28.15
N GLU A 22 -0.59 17.17 -28.21
CA GLU A 22 -0.85 15.91 -27.52
C GLU A 22 -0.82 16.06 -26.00
N LYS A 23 0.18 16.77 -25.45
CA LYS A 23 0.25 17.09 -24.02
C LYS A 23 -0.99 17.86 -23.54
N VAL A 24 -1.45 18.84 -24.31
CA VAL A 24 -2.66 19.61 -24.00
C VAL A 24 -3.89 18.71 -24.00
N ARG A 25 -4.04 17.84 -25.00
CA ARG A 25 -5.14 16.85 -25.03
C ARG A 25 -5.11 15.91 -23.84
N ALA A 26 -3.94 15.39 -23.49
CA ALA A 26 -3.76 14.52 -22.32
C ALA A 26 -4.06 15.25 -21.00
N ALA A 27 -3.71 16.53 -20.88
CA ALA A 27 -4.06 17.34 -19.72
C ALA A 27 -5.58 17.56 -19.61
N ILE A 28 -6.26 17.86 -20.72
CA ILE A 28 -7.72 18.01 -20.76
C ILE A 28 -8.43 16.70 -20.39
N ALA A 29 -7.89 15.56 -20.81
CA ALA A 29 -8.44 14.26 -20.42
C ALA A 29 -8.33 14.05 -18.90
N ARG A 30 -7.16 14.33 -18.31
CA ARG A 30 -6.92 14.21 -16.85
C ARG A 30 -7.70 15.22 -16.01
N SER A 31 -7.98 16.40 -16.54
CA SER A 31 -8.70 17.44 -15.79
C SER A 31 -10.14 17.05 -15.48
N ARG A 32 -10.71 16.06 -16.18
CA ARG A 32 -12.05 15.53 -15.89
C ARG A 32 -12.13 14.82 -14.54
N ASP A 33 -11.02 14.28 -14.06
CA ASP A 33 -10.94 13.56 -12.79
C ASP A 33 -10.57 14.50 -11.62
N PHE A 34 -10.50 15.81 -11.86
CA PHE A 34 -10.16 16.77 -10.82
C PHE A 34 -11.28 16.90 -9.80
N VAL A 35 -10.85 17.19 -8.56
CA VAL A 35 -11.77 17.42 -7.46
C VAL A 35 -12.31 18.84 -7.55
N ASP A 36 -13.63 18.96 -7.51
CA ASP A 36 -14.38 20.21 -7.46
C ASP A 36 -15.32 20.25 -6.25
N LYS A 37 -16.04 21.35 -6.06
CA LYS A 37 -16.96 21.50 -4.92
C LYS A 37 -18.11 20.51 -4.93
N THR A 38 -18.46 19.94 -6.09
CA THR A 38 -19.59 19.03 -6.25
C THR A 38 -19.20 17.58 -5.95
N ASN A 39 -17.95 17.20 -6.24
CA ASN A 39 -17.45 15.83 -6.06
C ASN A 39 -16.53 15.65 -4.83
N LEU A 40 -16.23 16.73 -4.09
CA LEU A 40 -15.31 16.74 -2.95
C LEU A 40 -15.61 15.66 -1.91
N GLU A 41 -16.83 15.66 -1.37
CA GLU A 41 -17.22 14.73 -0.29
C GLU A 41 -17.14 13.27 -0.74
N ALA A 42 -17.61 12.98 -1.96
CA ALA A 42 -17.55 11.64 -2.53
C ALA A 42 -16.09 11.16 -2.69
N LYS A 43 -15.19 12.04 -3.15
CA LYS A 43 -13.76 11.72 -3.32
C LYS A 43 -13.03 11.54 -1.98
N ILE A 44 -13.42 12.26 -0.94
CA ILE A 44 -12.87 12.06 0.42
C ILE A 44 -13.23 10.67 0.93
N ILE A 45 -14.49 10.25 0.81
CA ILE A 45 -14.94 8.92 1.26
C ILE A 45 -14.23 7.83 0.45
N GLU A 46 -14.16 7.96 -0.88
CA GLU A 46 -13.44 7.02 -1.75
C GLU A 46 -11.98 6.81 -1.32
N ALA A 47 -11.29 7.91 -0.98
CA ALA A 47 -9.89 7.89 -0.54
C ALA A 47 -9.71 7.24 0.85
N LEU A 48 -10.67 7.44 1.76
CA LEU A 48 -10.69 6.79 3.07
C LEU A 48 -11.04 5.30 2.99
N GLU A 49 -11.79 4.90 1.96
CA GLU A 49 -12.12 3.51 1.69
C GLU A 49 -11.02 2.72 1.01
N ASN A 50 -10.30 3.36 0.09
CA ASN A 50 -9.29 2.73 -0.73
C ASN A 50 -7.91 3.36 -0.50
N PRO A 51 -7.25 3.09 0.65
CA PRO A 51 -5.92 3.59 0.90
C PRO A 51 -4.94 2.99 -0.11
N LYS A 52 -4.16 3.85 -0.75
CA LYS A 52 -3.14 3.44 -1.73
C LYS A 52 -1.75 3.64 -1.14
N VAL A 53 -1.03 2.54 -0.97
CA VAL A 53 0.36 2.52 -0.51
C VAL A 53 1.27 2.56 -1.74
N TYR A 54 2.23 3.48 -1.74
CA TYR A 54 3.23 3.63 -2.82
C TYR A 54 4.60 3.06 -2.43
N ASP A 55 4.72 2.51 -1.23
CA ASP A 55 5.95 1.93 -0.73
C ASP A 55 6.25 0.64 -1.48
N PHE A 56 7.50 0.50 -1.91
CA PHE A 56 8.04 -0.71 -2.51
C PHE A 56 9.52 -0.84 -2.19
N ALA A 57 9.98 -2.08 -2.08
CA ALA A 57 11.40 -2.40 -2.03
C ALA A 57 11.92 -2.75 -3.43
N ILE A 58 13.22 -2.54 -3.68
CA ILE A 58 13.90 -2.97 -4.91
C ILE A 58 15.07 -3.87 -4.52
N ASP A 59 15.25 -4.99 -5.23
CA ASP A 59 16.45 -5.82 -5.10
C ASP A 59 17.63 -5.30 -5.96
N ARG A 60 18.78 -5.97 -5.87
CA ARG A 60 19.98 -5.62 -6.66
C ARG A 60 19.82 -5.87 -8.17
N GLN A 61 18.82 -6.64 -8.57
CA GLN A 61 18.51 -6.96 -9.98
C GLN A 61 17.48 -5.96 -10.55
N GLY A 62 16.90 -5.10 -9.71
CA GLY A 62 15.90 -4.10 -10.09
C GLY A 62 14.45 -4.56 -9.95
N ASN A 63 14.18 -5.75 -9.39
CA ASN A 63 12.81 -6.23 -9.20
C ASN A 63 12.14 -5.50 -8.02
N LYS A 64 10.89 -5.09 -8.23
CA LYS A 64 10.09 -4.36 -7.24
C LYS A 64 9.23 -5.32 -6.42
N TYR A 65 9.26 -5.14 -5.10
CA TYR A 65 8.42 -5.86 -4.14
C TYR A 65 7.47 -4.87 -3.50
N TYR A 66 6.17 -5.11 -3.65
CA TYR A 66 5.13 -4.24 -3.12
C TYR A 66 4.51 -4.88 -1.89
N ASP A 67 4.23 -4.05 -0.89
CA ASP A 67 3.43 -4.50 0.26
C ASP A 67 1.99 -4.80 -0.18
N PRO A 68 1.36 -5.83 0.41
CA PRO A 68 -0.04 -6.14 0.12
C PRO A 68 -0.95 -4.98 0.53
N LYS A 69 -2.08 -4.85 -0.17
CA LYS A 69 -3.05 -3.78 0.12
C LYS A 69 -3.48 -3.81 1.60
N PRO A 70 -3.45 -2.67 2.31
CA PRO A 70 -3.94 -2.61 3.68
C PRO A 70 -5.41 -3.05 3.75
N VAL A 71 -5.71 -3.99 4.64
CA VAL A 71 -7.07 -4.43 4.92
C VAL A 71 -7.63 -3.64 6.12
N LYS A 72 -8.85 -3.11 6.00
CA LYS A 72 -9.49 -2.33 7.07
C LYS A 72 -9.80 -3.15 8.32
N TYR A 73 -10.05 -4.45 8.15
CA TYR A 73 -10.35 -5.39 9.24
C TYR A 73 -9.51 -6.66 9.05
N GLN A 74 -9.02 -7.24 10.16
CA GLN A 74 -8.63 -8.66 10.16
C GLN A 74 -9.90 -9.51 10.06
N GLU A 75 -10.56 -9.48 8.91
CA GLU A 75 -11.66 -10.39 8.64
C GLU A 75 -11.10 -11.82 8.62
N GLY A 76 -11.51 -12.62 9.62
CA GLY A 76 -11.27 -14.06 9.62
C GLY A 76 -10.11 -14.58 10.48
N VAL A 77 -9.38 -13.74 11.21
CA VAL A 77 -8.57 -14.25 12.33
C VAL A 77 -9.32 -13.93 13.61
N PRO A 78 -10.06 -14.89 14.19
CA PRO A 78 -10.66 -14.71 15.50
C PRO A 78 -9.59 -14.18 16.44
N THR A 79 -9.90 -13.13 17.18
CA THR A 79 -9.03 -12.68 18.26
C THR A 79 -8.68 -13.92 19.07
N ARG A 80 -7.40 -14.28 19.14
CA ARG A 80 -6.96 -15.37 20.01
C ARG A 80 -7.23 -14.91 21.43
N GLN A 81 -8.43 -15.16 21.92
CA GLN A 81 -8.82 -14.83 23.28
C GLN A 81 -8.00 -15.75 24.18
N LYS A 82 -6.82 -15.29 24.59
CA LYS A 82 -6.00 -16.02 25.56
C LYS A 82 -6.50 -15.67 26.94
N GLY A 83 -6.84 -16.68 27.74
CA GLY A 83 -7.25 -16.49 29.11
C GLY A 83 -8.13 -17.63 29.63
N ARG A 84 -8.30 -17.64 30.95
CA ARG A 84 -9.00 -18.71 31.70
C ARG A 84 -10.42 -19.01 31.22
N LEU A 85 -11.10 -18.03 30.60
CA LEU A 85 -12.45 -18.22 30.09
C LEU A 85 -12.46 -19.00 28.75
N PHE A 86 -11.43 -18.85 27.91
CA PHE A 86 -11.29 -19.55 26.63
C PHE A 86 -10.90 -21.02 26.82
N ASP A 87 -10.01 -21.30 27.77
CA ASP A 87 -9.61 -22.68 28.12
C ASP A 87 -10.79 -23.52 28.65
N LYS A 88 -11.78 -22.88 29.27
CA LYS A 88 -12.97 -23.55 29.82
C LYS A 88 -14.03 -23.87 28.79
N THR A 89 -14.14 -23.09 27.72
CA THR A 89 -15.27 -23.19 26.77
C THR A 89 -14.98 -24.02 25.53
N LEU A 90 -13.71 -24.23 25.15
CA LEU A 90 -13.33 -24.95 23.92
C LEU A 90 -12.58 -26.27 24.12
N GLY A 91 -12.64 -26.85 25.33
CA GLY A 91 -12.32 -28.28 25.53
C GLY A 91 -10.90 -28.70 25.15
N ILE A 92 -9.90 -27.82 25.30
CA ILE A 92 -8.51 -28.25 25.25
C ILE A 92 -8.30 -29.15 26.48
N PRO A 93 -8.00 -30.45 26.30
CA PRO A 93 -7.79 -31.33 27.44
C PRO A 93 -6.61 -30.79 28.25
N GLN A 94 -6.82 -30.56 29.55
CA GLN A 94 -5.82 -30.06 30.50
C GLN A 94 -4.63 -31.02 30.72
N ASN A 95 -4.54 -32.10 29.95
CA ASN A 95 -3.60 -33.20 30.16
C ASN A 95 -2.61 -33.30 28.99
N ALA A 96 -1.78 -32.28 28.82
CA ALA A 96 -0.55 -32.39 28.04
C ALA A 96 0.52 -31.50 28.69
N GLY A 97 1.10 -31.98 29.80
CA GLY A 97 2.31 -31.34 30.34
C GLY A 97 2.53 -31.42 31.85
N GLU A 98 2.03 -32.43 32.56
CA GLU A 98 2.62 -32.81 33.85
C GLU A 98 3.77 -33.81 33.60
N ALA A 99 4.96 -33.30 33.29
CA ALA A 99 6.21 -34.04 33.48
C ALA A 99 7.38 -33.05 33.64
N GLU A 100 7.78 -32.87 34.89
CA GLU A 100 9.14 -32.66 35.39
C GLU A 100 9.98 -31.47 34.87
N GLN A 101 10.34 -30.55 35.77
CA GLN A 101 11.61 -30.66 36.51
C GLN A 101 11.70 -29.60 37.62
N LYS A 102 11.90 -30.09 38.85
CA LYS A 102 12.37 -29.32 40.01
C LYS A 102 13.83 -28.93 39.79
N GLN A 103 14.22 -27.71 40.19
CA GLN A 103 15.27 -27.39 41.18
C GLN A 103 15.77 -25.94 40.99
N GLY A 104 15.93 -25.20 42.09
CA GLY A 104 16.61 -23.89 42.05
C GLY A 104 16.29 -22.90 43.18
N THR A 105 16.51 -23.32 44.43
CA THR A 105 16.90 -22.53 45.62
C THR A 105 16.63 -21.01 45.75
N LYS A 106 15.89 -20.69 46.83
CA LYS A 106 15.94 -19.52 47.75
C LYS A 106 17.00 -18.42 47.51
N ALA A 107 16.59 -17.16 47.63
CA ALA A 107 17.08 -16.24 48.66
C ALA A 107 16.13 -15.02 48.83
N ALA A 108 15.89 -14.67 50.09
CA ALA A 108 15.18 -13.46 50.52
C ALA A 108 16.17 -12.30 50.71
N GLY A 109 15.68 -11.06 50.65
CA GLY A 109 16.41 -9.84 51.05
C GLY A 109 15.48 -8.63 50.90
N VAL A 110 14.69 -8.33 51.93
CA VAL A 110 14.75 -7.14 52.82
C VAL A 110 14.36 -5.85 52.10
#